data_AF-G9L3N7-F1
#
_entry.id   AF-G9L3N7-F1
#
_cell.length_a   1.000
_cell.length_b   1.000
_cell.length_c   1.000
_cell.angle_alpha   90.00
_cell.angle_beta   90.00
_cell.angle_gamma   90.00
#
_symmetry.space_group_name_H-M   'P 1'
#
loop_
_entity.id
_entity.type
_entity.pdbx_description
1 polymer ?
#
loop_
_entity_poly.entity_id
_entity_poly.type
_entity_poly.pdbx_seq_one_letter_code
_entity_poly.pdbx_strand_id
1 'polypeptide(L)'
;ENREMQLEDGRFLMSSERYDKLLQDHTKTELDAWKIVRVSENFRVIALGLPVPKYSGNPLDPPLRSRFQARDIYYLPFKDQLKLLYSVGANVSAEKISQLLSFAT
;
A
#
# COMPACT_ATOMS: atom_id res chain seq x y z
N GLU A 1 -0.58 17.81 1.45
CA GLU A 1 0.87 17.79 1.19
C GLU A 1 1.12 17.15 -0.19
N ASN A 2 2.02 17.72 -0.99
CA ASN A 2 2.20 17.34 -2.40
C ASN A 2 2.69 15.89 -2.51
N ARG A 3 1.86 15.00 -3.07
CA ARG A 3 2.15 13.58 -3.34
C ARG A 3 3.03 13.41 -4.59
N GLU A 4 3.99 14.31 -4.75
CA GLU A 4 4.92 14.31 -5.88
C GLU A 4 6.15 13.50 -5.48
N MET A 5 6.63 12.68 -6.41
CA MET A 5 7.74 11.77 -6.17
C MET A 5 8.72 11.83 -7.33
N GLN A 6 9.99 12.00 -7.01
CA GLN A 6 11.07 11.85 -7.97
C GLN A 6 11.49 10.38 -8.04
N LEU A 7 11.57 9.86 -9.25
CA LEU A 7 12.07 8.52 -9.53
C LEU A 7 13.59 8.56 -9.74
N GLU A 8 14.25 7.42 -9.53
CA GLU A 8 15.72 7.30 -9.67
C GLU A 8 16.22 7.55 -11.10
N ASP A 9 15.34 7.39 -12.10
CA ASP A 9 15.63 7.71 -13.51
C ASP A 9 15.49 9.22 -13.84
N GLY A 10 15.20 10.04 -12.83
CA GLY A 10 15.03 11.48 -12.93
C GLY A 10 13.65 11.93 -13.40
N ARG A 11 12.68 11.01 -13.54
CA ARG A 11 11.29 11.40 -13.81
C ARG A 11 10.62 11.97 -12.56
N PHE A 12 9.73 12.93 -12.76
CA PHE A 12 8.96 13.54 -11.69
C PHE A 12 7.47 13.22 -11.84
N LEU A 13 6.95 12.43 -10.91
CA LEU A 13 5.54 12.06 -10.87
C LEU A 13 4.72 13.21 -10.30
N MET A 14 3.83 13.78 -11.12
CA MET A 14 2.99 14.90 -10.76
C MET A 14 1.50 14.53 -10.76
N SER A 15 0.72 15.11 -9.85
CA SER A 15 -0.74 14.89 -9.85
C SER A 15 -1.36 15.31 -11.17
N SER A 16 -2.40 14.57 -11.59
CA SER A 16 -3.20 14.89 -12.78
C SER A 16 -3.63 16.35 -12.81
N GLU A 17 -4.21 16.83 -11.72
CA GLU A 17 -4.74 18.20 -11.63
C GLU A 17 -3.66 19.27 -11.84
N ARG A 18 -2.46 19.06 -11.30
CA ARG A 18 -1.36 20.03 -11.44
C ARG A 18 -0.72 19.94 -12.81
N TYR A 19 -0.57 18.74 -13.35
CA TYR A 19 -0.09 18.53 -14.71
C TYR A 19 -1.03 19.18 -15.74
N ASP A 20 -2.35 19.01 -15.57
CA ASP A 20 -3.35 19.56 -16.49
C ASP A 20 -3.40 21.09 -16.43
N LYS A 21 -3.14 21.69 -15.25
CA LYS A 21 -2.92 23.13 -15.11
C LYS A 21 -1.65 23.59 -15.84
N LEU A 22 -0.53 22.89 -15.64
CA LEU A 22 0.74 23.19 -16.33
C LEU A 22 0.64 23.04 -17.85
N LEU A 23 -0.19 22.12 -18.34
CA LEU A 23 -0.43 21.94 -19.78
C LEU A 23 -1.18 23.13 -20.41
N GLN A 24 -1.83 23.98 -19.62
CA GLN A 24 -2.44 25.22 -20.13
C GLN A 24 -1.39 26.30 -20.39
N ASP A 25 -0.31 26.33 -19.60
CA ASP A 25 0.75 27.33 -19.68
C ASP A 25 1.96 26.86 -20.52
N HIS A 26 2.16 25.55 -20.65
CA HIS A 26 3.31 24.93 -21.30
C HIS A 26 2.91 23.85 -22.31
N THR A 27 3.78 23.63 -23.29
CA THR A 27 3.56 22.55 -24.26
C THR A 27 3.97 21.19 -23.68
N LYS A 28 3.34 20.12 -24.17
CA LYS A 28 3.68 18.75 -23.77
C LYS A 28 5.17 18.43 -23.99
N THR A 29 5.78 18.97 -25.04
CA THR A 29 7.21 18.84 -25.35
C THR A 29 8.12 19.44 -24.29
N GLU A 30 7.74 20.55 -23.67
CA GLU A 30 8.51 21.15 -22.57
C GLU A 30 8.38 20.33 -21.29
N LEU A 31 7.18 19.84 -20.99
CA LEU A 31 6.93 18.95 -19.85
C LEU A 31 7.69 17.63 -19.97
N ASP A 32 7.73 17.05 -21.17
CA ASP A 32 8.51 15.84 -21.47
C ASP A 32 10.02 16.10 -21.34
N ALA A 33 10.51 17.28 -21.78
CA ALA A 33 11.91 17.68 -21.60
C ALA A 33 12.29 17.82 -20.11
N TRP A 34 11.35 18.29 -19.28
CA TRP A 34 11.49 18.33 -17.82
C TRP A 34 11.24 16.97 -17.15
N LYS A 35 10.94 15.93 -17.92
CA LYS A 35 10.61 14.56 -17.45
C LYS A 35 9.45 14.54 -16.45
N ILE A 36 8.49 15.46 -16.59
CA ILE A 36 7.30 15.50 -15.74
C ILE A 36 6.28 14.53 -16.30
N VAL A 37 5.85 13.57 -15.47
CA VAL A 37 4.90 12.53 -15.86
C VAL A 37 3.58 12.78 -15.16
N ARG A 38 2.50 12.90 -15.96
CA ARG A 38 1.13 12.93 -15.46
C ARG A 38 0.78 11.61 -14.79
N VAL A 39 0.44 11.65 -13.51
CA VAL A 39 -0.07 10.49 -12.76
C VAL A 39 -1.58 10.36 -12.96
N SER A 40 -2.07 9.12 -13.01
CA SER A 40 -3.51 8.85 -13.07
C SER A 40 -4.24 9.32 -11.81
N GLU A 41 -5.46 9.82 -11.96
CA GLU A 41 -6.35 10.21 -10.84
C GLU A 41 -6.64 9.05 -9.89
N ASN A 42 -6.63 7.81 -10.41
CA ASN A 42 -6.87 6.59 -9.66
C ASN A 42 -5.59 5.93 -9.15
N PHE A 43 -4.43 6.57 -9.30
CA PHE A 43 -3.17 6.01 -8.83
C PHE A 43 -3.14 5.97 -7.30
N ARG A 44 -2.85 4.79 -6.74
CA ARG A 44 -2.73 4.56 -5.31
C ARG A 44 -1.41 3.87 -5.02
N VAL A 45 -0.73 4.30 -3.98
CA VAL A 45 0.47 3.64 -3.45
C VAL A 45 0.07 2.91 -2.17
N ILE A 46 0.36 1.61 -2.12
CA ILE A 46 0.18 0.78 -0.93
C ILE A 46 1.56 0.26 -0.55
N ALA A 47 1.94 0.47 0.69
CA ALA A 47 3.19 -0.05 1.26
C ALA A 47 2.87 -1.04 2.37
N LEU A 48 3.67 -2.10 2.48
CA LEU A 48 3.61 -3.05 3.58
C LEU A 48 4.70 -2.67 4.60
N GLY A 49 4.27 -2.28 5.80
CA GLY A 49 5.18 -2.12 6.93
C GLY A 49 5.52 -3.49 7.51
N LEU A 50 6.80 -3.85 7.53
CA LEU A 50 7.24 -5.07 8.21
C LEU A 50 7.55 -4.75 9.69
N PRO A 51 7.13 -5.61 10.63
CA PRO A 51 7.53 -5.46 12.02
C PRO A 51 9.05 -5.65 12.12
N VAL A 52 9.77 -4.62 12.55
CA VAL A 52 11.23 -4.66 12.73
C VAL A 52 11.54 -5.23 14.13
N PRO A 53 12.43 -6.24 14.28
CA PRO A 53 12.62 -6.94 15.56
C PRO A 53 13.41 -6.16 16.64
N LYS A 54 12.96 -6.38 17.89
CA LYS A 54 13.44 -6.13 19.28
C LYS A 54 14.44 -5.02 19.66
N TYR A 55 15.29 -4.51 18.78
CA TYR A 55 15.97 -3.26 19.07
C TYR A 55 14.98 -2.12 18.85
N SER A 56 15.16 -0.99 19.54
CA SER A 56 14.40 0.25 19.27
C SER A 56 14.56 0.60 17.79
N GLY A 57 13.65 0.09 16.96
CA GLY A 57 13.69 0.29 15.52
C GLY A 57 13.65 1.78 15.25
N ASN A 58 14.40 2.23 14.25
CA ASN A 58 14.25 3.59 13.78
C ASN A 58 12.79 3.78 13.38
N PRO A 59 12.07 4.75 13.97
CA PRO A 59 10.70 4.99 13.57
C PRO A 59 10.70 5.37 12.09
N LEU A 60 9.62 5.01 11.38
CA LEU A 60 9.41 5.42 9.98
C LEU A 60 9.82 6.88 9.79
N ASP A 61 10.58 7.19 8.74
CA ASP A 61 11.06 8.56 8.54
C ASP A 61 9.89 9.56 8.54
N PRO A 62 10.08 10.79 9.06
CA PRO A 62 9.01 11.79 9.13
C PRO A 62 8.20 11.96 7.83
N PRO A 63 8.82 11.98 6.62
CA PRO A 63 8.07 12.05 5.37
C PRO A 63 7.13 10.87 5.15
N LEU A 64 7.50 9.65 5.59
CA LEU A 64 6.64 8.48 5.45
C LEU A 64 5.48 8.53 6.45
N ARG A 65 5.74 8.99 7.67
CA ARG A 65 4.69 9.15 8.71
C ARG A 65 3.67 10.23 8.38
N SER A 66 4.06 11.30 7.67
CA SER A 66 3.11 12.36 7.27
C SER A 66 2.38 12.06 5.96
N ARG A 67 3.03 11.35 5.02
CA ARG A 67 2.49 11.11 3.67
C ARG A 67 1.59 9.88 3.57
N PHE A 68 1.81 8.88 4.42
CA PHE A 68 1.02 7.65 4.41
C PHE A 68 -0.01 7.64 5.54
N GLN A 69 -1.18 7.10 5.25
CA GLN A 69 -2.12 6.66 6.28
C GLN A 69 -1.74 5.24 6.66
N ALA A 70 -1.39 5.04 7.94
CA ALA A 70 -1.09 3.72 8.46
C ALA A 70 -2.37 3.04 8.94
N ARG A 71 -2.49 1.75 8.66
CA ARG A 71 -3.52 0.88 9.24
C ARG A 71 -2.85 -0.40 9.70
N ASP A 72 -3.01 -0.70 10.98
CA ASP A 72 -2.57 -1.98 11.52
C ASP A 72 -3.52 -3.09 11.08
N ILE A 73 -2.94 -4.15 10.52
CA ILE A 73 -3.66 -5.34 10.10
C ILE A 73 -3.34 -6.45 11.09
N TYR A 74 -4.33 -6.75 11.94
CA TYR A 74 -4.24 -7.84 12.90
C TYR A 74 -4.55 -9.18 12.24
N TYR A 75 -4.12 -10.25 12.90
CA TYR A 75 -4.53 -11.60 12.53
C TYR A 75 -6.05 -11.73 12.55
N LEU A 76 -6.58 -12.53 11.62
CA LEU A 76 -8.01 -12.80 11.52
C LEU A 76 -8.49 -13.52 12.79
N PRO A 77 -9.62 -13.13 13.41
CA PRO A 77 -10.12 -13.80 14.60
C PRO A 77 -10.40 -15.29 14.36
N PHE A 78 -10.26 -16.11 15.40
CA PHE A 78 -10.45 -17.56 15.33
C PHE A 78 -11.77 -17.96 14.63
N LYS A 79 -12.88 -17.31 14.97
CA LYS A 79 -14.20 -17.57 14.37
C LYS A 79 -14.23 -17.34 12.86
N ASP A 80 -13.57 -16.29 12.40
CA ASP A 80 -13.53 -15.92 10.99
C ASP A 80 -12.59 -16.83 10.20
N GLN A 81 -11.45 -17.21 10.80
CA GLN A 81 -10.55 -18.24 10.26
C GLN A 81 -11.27 -19.59 10.12
N LEU A 82 -12.02 -20.00 11.14
CA LEU A 82 -12.80 -21.24 11.14
C LEU A 82 -13.87 -21.23 10.03
N LYS A 83 -14.58 -20.11 9.87
CA LYS A 83 -15.57 -19.95 8.79
C LYS A 83 -14.94 -20.04 7.40
N LEU A 84 -13.75 -19.46 7.21
CA LEU A 84 -12.98 -19.59 5.97
C LEU A 84 -12.51 -21.03 5.73
N LEU A 85 -12.04 -21.72 6.77
CA LEU A 85 -11.60 -23.11 6.64
C LEU A 85 -12.76 -24.05 6.33
N TYR A 86 -13.96 -23.79 6.84
CA TYR A 86 -15.17 -24.53 6.48
C TYR A 86 -15.57 -24.34 5.01
N SER A 87 -15.37 -23.15 4.42
CA SER A 87 -15.67 -22.95 3.00
C SER A 87 -14.62 -23.58 2.08
N VAL A 88 -13.35 -23.58 2.48
CA VAL A 88 -12.26 -24.20 1.70
C VAL A 88 -12.24 -25.72 1.86
N GLY A 89 -12.52 -26.22 3.07
CA GLY A 89 -12.42 -27.62 3.46
C GLY A 89 -13.76 -28.32 3.60
N ALA A 90 -14.69 -28.17 2.65
CA ALA A 90 -16.05 -28.72 2.74
C ALA A 90 -16.11 -30.26 2.92
N ASN A 91 -15.03 -30.98 2.56
CA ASN A 91 -14.92 -32.44 2.67
C ASN A 91 -14.24 -32.93 3.95
N VAL A 92 -13.83 -32.01 4.85
CA VAL A 92 -13.14 -32.35 6.10
C VAL A 92 -14.12 -32.15 7.27
N SER A 93 -14.07 -33.02 8.26
CA SER A 93 -14.94 -32.89 9.44
C SER A 93 -14.65 -31.59 10.19
N ALA A 94 -15.71 -30.92 10.63
CA ALA A 94 -15.64 -29.65 11.35
C ALA A 94 -14.74 -29.73 12.59
N GLU A 95 -14.77 -30.86 13.29
CA GLU A 95 -13.95 -31.13 14.47
C GLU A 95 -12.44 -31.13 14.15
N LYS A 96 -12.03 -31.76 13.04
CA LYS A 96 -10.62 -31.78 12.61
C LYS A 96 -10.14 -30.38 12.21
N ILE A 97 -10.99 -29.60 11.55
CA ILE A 97 -10.67 -28.22 11.17
C ILE A 97 -10.50 -27.36 12.43
N SER A 98 -11.39 -27.51 13.43
CA SER A 98 -11.27 -26.78 14.69
C SER A 98 -10.01 -27.15 15.46
N GLN A 99 -9.66 -28.44 15.52
CA GLN A 99 -8.43 -28.92 16.16
C GLN A 99 -7.18 -28.38 15.46
N LEU A 100 -7.14 -28.42 14.12
CA LEU A 100 -6.03 -27.90 13.34
C LEU A 100 -5.86 -26.40 13.55
N LEU A 101 -6.96 -25.64 13.53
CA LEU A 101 -6.90 -24.20 13.77
C LEU A 101 -6.40 -23.90 15.18
N SER A 102 -6.90 -24.61 16.20
CA SER A 102 -6.46 -24.42 17.59
C SER A 102 -4.98 -24.75 17.84
N PHE A 103 -4.37 -25.57 16.97
CA PHE A 103 -2.95 -25.85 17.03
C PHE A 103 -2.11 -24.76 16.34
N ALA A 104 -2.63 -24.17 15.27
CA ALA A 104 -1.90 -23.21 14.43
C ALA A 104 -1.91 -21.77 14.96
N THR A 105 -2.87 -21.42 15.82
CA THR A 105 -3.03 -20.11 16.46
C THR A 105 -2.65 -20.14 17.93
#